data_AF-A0A3D4UJU5-F1
#
_entry.id   AF-A0A3D4UJU5-F1
#
_cell.length_a   1.000
_cell.length_b   1.000
_cell.length_c   1.000
_cell.angle_alpha   90.00
_cell.angle_beta   90.00
_cell.angle_gamma   90.00
#
_symmetry.space_group_name_H-M   'P 1'
#
loop_
_entity.id
_entity.type
_entity.pdbx_description
1 polymer ?
#
loop_
_entity_poly.entity_id
_entity_poly.type
_entity_poly.pdbx_seq_one_letter_code
_entity_poly.pdbx_strand_id
1 'polypeptide(L)' 'MLPKATSLESKLDIAKNWLPRYTGMPIDQFGDYVLLTNFSNYVTEFAERFNCDIHGVGRPMQAATNSAGLTIVNFGIGSP' A
#
# COMPACT_ATOMS: atom_id res chain seq x y z
N MET A 1 34.26 -23.32 2.86
CA MET A 1 32.93 -22.74 3.13
C MET A 1 32.81 -21.50 2.25
N LEU A 2 32.08 -21.61 1.13
CA LEU A 2 31.92 -20.47 0.21
C LEU A 2 30.96 -19.45 0.85
N PRO A 3 31.16 -18.13 0.65
CA PRO A 3 30.21 -17.14 1.11
C PRO A 3 28.87 -17.39 0.41
N LYS A 4 27.77 -17.42 1.19
CA LYS A 4 26.41 -17.41 0.61
C LYS A 4 26.33 -16.18 -0.29
N ALA A 5 26.18 -16.39 -1.59
CA ALA A 5 25.77 -15.34 -2.50
C ALA A 5 24.51 -14.70 -1.91
N THR A 6 24.57 -13.41 -1.61
CA THR A 6 23.42 -12.58 -1.27
C THR A 6 22.43 -12.76 -2.42
N SER A 7 21.31 -13.45 -2.17
CA SER A 7 20.32 -13.71 -3.22
C SER A 7 19.92 -12.38 -3.84
N LEU A 8 20.05 -12.25 -5.17
CA LEU A 8 19.44 -11.16 -5.90
C LEU A 8 17.94 -11.21 -5.60
N GLU A 9 17.46 -10.33 -4.72
CA GLU A 9 16.02 -10.20 -4.47
C GLU A 9 15.37 -9.84 -5.80
N SER A 10 14.39 -10.63 -6.22
CA SER A 10 13.67 -10.34 -7.45
C SER A 10 12.94 -9.00 -7.32
N LYS A 11 12.59 -8.36 -8.44
CA LYS A 11 11.74 -7.15 -8.42
C LYS A 11 10.44 -7.38 -7.63
N LEU A 12 9.93 -8.60 -7.67
CA LEU A 12 8.75 -9.00 -6.91
C LEU A 12 9.02 -9.05 -5.41
N ASP A 13 10.17 -9.60 -4.99
CA ASP A 13 10.54 -9.67 -3.57
C ASP A 13 10.74 -8.26 -3.00
N ILE A 14 11.38 -7.38 -3.78
CA ILE A 14 11.52 -5.97 -3.44
C ILE A 14 10.14 -5.33 -3.31
N ALA A 15 9.25 -5.48 -4.31
CA ALA A 15 7.91 -4.89 -4.25
C ALA A 15 7.12 -5.38 -3.03
N LYS A 16 7.15 -6.68 -2.74
CA LYS A 16 6.52 -7.27 -1.56
C LYS A 16 7.10 -6.72 -0.26
N ASN A 17 8.41 -6.50 -0.20
CA ASN A 17 9.05 -5.96 0.99
C ASN A 17 8.68 -4.49 1.26
N TRP A 18 8.64 -3.67 0.20
CA TRP A 18 8.53 -2.22 0.32
C TRP A 18 7.09 -1.70 0.36
N LEU A 19 6.15 -2.29 -0.38
CA LEU A 19 4.75 -1.87 -0.41
C LEU A 19 4.11 -1.72 1.00
N PRO A 20 4.19 -2.72 1.90
CA PRO A 20 3.63 -2.59 3.25
C PRO A 20 4.39 -1.58 4.12
N ARG A 21 5.66 -1.29 3.81
CA ARG A 21 6.44 -0.28 4.56
C ARG A 21 5.95 1.13 4.26
N TYR A 22 5.65 1.43 3.00
CA TYR A 22 5.09 2.72 2.59
C TYR A 22 3.64 2.90 3.02
N THR A 23 2.82 1.87 2.81
CA THR A 23 1.36 1.93 3.02
C THR A 23 0.92 1.64 4.44
N GLY A 24 1.73 0.93 5.22
CA GLY A 24 1.32 0.38 6.52
C GLY A 24 0.27 -0.73 6.41
N MET A 25 -0.10 -1.16 5.19
CA MET A 25 -1.10 -2.18 4.95
C MET A 25 -0.42 -3.51 4.57
N PRO A 26 -0.77 -4.64 5.21
CA PRO A 26 -0.32 -5.96 4.80
C PRO A 26 -0.67 -6.27 3.33
N ILE A 27 0.20 -7.01 2.63
CA ILE A 27 0.04 -7.29 1.19
C ILE A 27 -1.25 -8.06 0.91
N ASP A 28 -1.60 -8.99 1.78
CA ASP A 28 -2.80 -9.83 1.70
C ASP A 28 -4.11 -9.08 1.96
N GLN A 29 -4.04 -7.79 2.34
CA GLN A 29 -5.19 -6.91 2.49
C GLN A 29 -5.40 -5.98 1.28
N PHE A 30 -4.53 -6.03 0.26
CA PHE A 30 -4.80 -5.35 -1.01
C PHE A 30 -5.83 -6.13 -1.82
N GLY A 31 -6.84 -5.43 -2.33
CA GLY A 31 -7.82 -5.98 -3.25
C GLY A 31 -7.29 -6.04 -4.68
N ASP A 32 -8.03 -6.74 -5.54
CA ASP A 32 -7.68 -6.93 -6.96
C ASP A 32 -7.77 -5.63 -7.77
N TYR A 33 -8.51 -4.64 -7.26
CA TYR A 33 -8.71 -3.35 -7.91
C TYR A 33 -8.10 -2.22 -7.07
N VAL A 34 -7.33 -1.35 -7.71
CA VAL A 34 -6.63 -0.25 -7.03
C VAL A 34 -7.01 1.11 -7.64
N LEU A 35 -7.46 2.02 -6.78
CA LEU A 35 -7.60 3.45 -7.05
C LEU A 35 -6.39 4.19 -6.49
N LEU A 36 -5.81 5.07 -7.29
CA LEU A 36 -4.71 5.94 -6.86
C LEU A 36 -5.21 7.36 -6.69
N THR A 37 -4.77 8.02 -5.63
CA THR A 37 -5.03 9.43 -5.35
C THR A 37 -3.79 10.08 -4.76
N ASN A 38 -3.71 11.40 -4.84
CA ASN A 38 -2.76 12.21 -4.08
C ASN A 38 -3.45 13.09 -3.02
N PHE A 39 -4.77 12.90 -2.81
CA PHE A 39 -5.56 13.62 -1.83
C PHE A 39 -5.85 12.73 -0.63
N SER A 40 -5.31 13.08 0.54
CA SER A 40 -5.54 12.34 1.79
C SER A 40 -7.02 12.29 2.16
N ASN A 41 -7.77 13.37 1.91
CA ASN A 41 -9.20 13.44 2.20
C ASN A 41 -10.01 12.35 1.47
N TYR A 42 -9.60 11.94 0.27
CA TYR A 42 -10.32 10.89 -0.46
C TYR A 42 -10.15 9.52 0.18
N VAL A 43 -9.03 9.27 0.87
CA VAL A 43 -8.85 8.04 1.65
C VAL A 43 -9.76 8.06 2.88
N THR A 44 -9.89 9.20 3.56
CA THR A 44 -10.82 9.37 4.69
C THR A 44 -12.27 9.15 4.25
N GLU A 45 -12.72 9.84 3.20
CA GLU A 45 -14.08 9.70 2.66
C GLU A 45 -14.37 8.27 2.17
N PHE A 46 -13.38 7.62 1.55
CA PHE A 46 -13.50 6.21 1.15
C PHE A 46 -13.70 5.30 2.36
N ALA A 47 -12.87 5.46 3.39
CA ALA A 47 -12.93 4.67 4.61
C ALA A 47 -14.26 4.84 5.35
N GLU A 48 -14.75 6.08 5.48
CA GLU A 48 -16.06 6.38 6.05
C GLU A 48 -17.20 5.77 5.23
N ARG A 49 -17.17 5.96 3.90
CA ARG A 49 -18.22 5.47 3.00
C ARG A 49 -18.34 3.95 3.00
N PHE A 50 -17.23 3.24 3.06
CA PHE A 50 -17.19 1.78 3.00
C PHE A 50 -17.02 1.11 4.36
N ASN A 51 -16.96 1.89 5.44
CA ASN A 51 -16.73 1.42 6.80
C ASN A 51 -15.55 0.46 6.90
N CYS A 52 -14.37 0.91 6.43
CA CYS A 52 -13.13 0.16 6.45
C CYS A 52 -11.99 0.96 7.11
N ASP A 53 -10.96 0.27 7.57
CA ASP A 53 -9.86 0.90 8.31
C ASP A 53 -8.85 1.56 7.39
N ILE A 54 -8.35 2.73 7.82
CA ILE A 54 -7.23 3.40 7.16
C ILE A 54 -5.92 2.87 7.74
N HIS A 55 -5.09 2.31 6.86
CA HIS A 55 -3.72 1.93 7.15
C HIS A 55 -2.75 3.06 6.82
N GLY A 56 -1.64 3.10 7.56
CA GLY A 56 -0.56 4.06 7.28
C GLY A 56 -0.87 5.50 7.68
N VAL A 57 -1.71 5.73 8.70
CA VAL A 57 -1.88 7.07 9.29
C VAL A 57 -0.51 7.61 9.71
N GLY A 58 -0.14 8.79 9.18
CA GLY A 58 1.18 9.40 9.39
C GLY A 58 2.34 8.83 8.54
N ARG A 59 2.09 7.83 7.68
CA ARG A 59 3.06 7.30 6.71
C ARG A 59 3.02 8.06 5.37
N PRO A 60 4.02 7.88 4.49
CA PRO A 60 4.04 8.54 3.18
C PRO A 60 2.86 8.18 2.29
N MET A 61 2.32 6.96 2.43
CA MET A 61 1.19 6.49 1.62
C MET A 61 0.13 5.88 2.54
N GLN A 62 -1.09 6.40 2.54
CA GLN A 62 -2.22 5.77 3.24
C GLN A 62 -2.92 4.80 2.29
N ALA A 63 -3.50 3.73 2.84
CA ALA A 63 -4.33 2.82 2.07
C ALA A 63 -5.53 2.33 2.87
N ALA A 64 -6.60 1.98 2.17
CA ALA A 64 -7.77 1.33 2.75
C ALA A 64 -8.39 0.39 1.71
N THR A 65 -8.87 -0.78 2.14
CA THR A 65 -9.54 -1.76 1.27
C THR A 65 -10.95 -2.01 1.78
N ASN A 66 -11.94 -1.90 0.90
CA ASN A 66 -13.32 -2.22 1.25
C ASN A 66 -13.60 -3.73 1.13
N SER A 67 -14.77 -4.17 1.63
CA SER A 67 -15.21 -5.57 1.58
C SER A 67 -15.47 -6.13 0.18
N ALA A 68 -15.46 -5.29 -0.86
CA ALA A 68 -15.64 -5.68 -2.25
C ALA A 68 -14.31 -5.87 -3.01
N GLY A 69 -13.16 -5.75 -2.33
CA GLY A 69 -11.84 -5.93 -2.96
C GLY A 69 -11.35 -4.71 -3.75
N LEU A 70 -11.85 -3.51 -3.43
CA LEU A 70 -11.33 -2.25 -3.96
C LEU A 70 -10.43 -1.59 -2.92
N THR A 71 -9.19 -1.31 -3.31
CA THR A 71 -8.22 -0.56 -2.49
C THR A 71 -8.07 0.85 -3.01
N ILE A 72 -8.09 1.84 -2.13
CA ILE A 72 -7.60 3.19 -2.43
C ILE A 72 -6.22 3.37 -1.82
N VAL A 73 -5.29 3.99 -2.56
CA VAL A 73 -3.94 4.33 -2.08
C VAL A 73 -3.65 5.80 -2.35
N ASN A 74 -3.32 6.53 -1.30
CA ASN A 74 -2.72 7.87 -1.42
C ASN A 74 -1.23 7.73 -1.70
N PHE A 75 -0.78 8.03 -2.92
CA PHE A 75 0.63 7.92 -3.31
C PHE A 75 1.45 9.20 -3.03
N GLY A 76 0.80 10.26 -2.54
CA GLY A 76 1.44 11.56 -2.28
C GLY A 76 1.60 12.43 -3.54
N ILE A 77 2.32 13.54 -3.40
CA ILE A 77 2.53 14.53 -4.47
C ILE A 77 3.95 14.41 -5.02
N GLY A 78 4.08 14.39 -6.35
CA GLY A 78 5.35 14.45 -7.07
C GLY A 78 5.62 13.23 -7.94
N SER A 79 6.37 13.44 -9.02
CA SER A 79 7.09 12.37 -9.71
C SER A 79 8.53 12.39 -9.20
N PRO A 80 9.00 11.35 -8.50
CA PRO A 80 10.42 11.19 -8.15
C PRO A 80 11.30 11.04 -9.40
#